data_AF-A0A395J2J8-F1
#
_entry.id   AF-A0A395J2J8-F1
#
_cell.length_a   1.000
_cell.length_b   1.000
_cell.length_c   1.000
_cell.angle_alpha   90.00
_cell.angle_beta   90.00
_cell.angle_gamma   90.00
#
_symmetry.space_group_name_H-M   'P 1'
#
loop_
_entity.id
_entity.type
_entity.pdbx_description
1 polymer ?
#
loop_
_entity_poly.entity_id
_entity_poly.type
_entity_poly.pdbx_seq_one_letter_code
_entity_poly.pdbx_strand_id
1 'polypeptide(L)'
;MQNVELQMVELEPPAELSPLSQYQACIRRLNDLITEYPNYASARNNRAQALRQIYGDLMLVEISSTKESGTDSNVPLDVEASETDVKLASLNVLSDLDKAISLLAPKTPWASISPQAAKTLSQALTQRGALYHLTAKKLSSDTGSSVRIDKRRKETSWKTVDFEEAASKRFYDGREVWE
;
A
#
# COMPACT_ATOMS: atom_id res chain seq x y z
N MET A 1 -15.20 27.66 -46.75
CA MET A 1 -14.82 26.61 -45.79
C MET A 1 -13.60 27.06 -44.98
N GLN A 2 -13.70 28.15 -44.20
CA GLN A 2 -12.54 28.67 -43.46
C GLN A 2 -12.93 29.32 -42.12
N ASN A 3 -14.16 29.04 -41.63
CA ASN A 3 -14.68 29.57 -40.37
C ASN A 3 -15.06 28.47 -39.37
N VAL A 4 -14.73 27.20 -39.65
CA VAL A 4 -15.01 26.08 -38.73
C VAL A 4 -13.77 25.70 -37.92
N GLU A 5 -12.57 26.05 -38.39
CA GLU A 5 -11.30 25.70 -37.72
C GLU A 5 -10.93 26.62 -36.54
N LEU A 6 -11.63 27.75 -36.37
CA LEU A 6 -11.37 28.72 -35.30
C LEU A 6 -12.21 28.50 -34.03
N GLN A 7 -13.10 27.50 -33.99
CA GLN A 7 -13.85 27.12 -32.78
C GLN A 7 -13.21 25.96 -32.01
N MET A 8 -12.01 25.51 -32.42
CA MET A 8 -11.20 24.53 -31.68
C MET A 8 -10.20 25.17 -30.72
N VAL A 9 -10.23 26.49 -30.58
CA VAL A 9 -9.51 27.19 -29.51
C VAL A 9 -10.52 27.35 -28.37
N GLU A 10 -10.13 26.88 -27.18
CA GLU A 10 -10.80 27.11 -25.89
C GLU A 10 -11.85 26.07 -25.45
N LEU A 11 -11.50 24.79 -25.57
CA LEU A 11 -11.82 23.84 -24.50
C LEU A 11 -10.50 23.51 -23.80
N GLU A 12 -10.13 24.34 -22.82
CA GLU A 12 -9.19 23.89 -21.78
C GLU A 12 -9.64 22.49 -21.35
N PRO A 13 -8.80 21.44 -21.46
CA PRO A 13 -9.15 20.15 -20.88
C PRO A 13 -9.52 20.40 -19.41
N PRO A 14 -10.60 19.80 -18.89
CA PRO A 14 -11.00 20.02 -17.51
C PRO A 14 -9.77 19.78 -16.63
N ALA A 15 -9.37 20.80 -15.87
CA ALA A 15 -8.12 20.83 -15.11
C ALA A 15 -7.80 19.42 -14.60
N GLU A 16 -6.76 18.79 -15.18
CA GLU A 16 -6.44 17.41 -14.86
C GLU A 16 -6.25 17.31 -13.35
N LEU A 17 -7.07 16.48 -12.69
CA LEU A 17 -7.01 16.30 -11.25
C LEU A 17 -5.57 15.96 -10.86
N SER A 18 -5.04 16.61 -9.82
CA SER A 18 -3.70 16.28 -9.33
C SER A 18 -3.59 14.78 -9.02
N PRO A 19 -2.40 14.15 -9.16
CA PRO A 19 -2.23 12.73 -8.85
C PRO A 19 -2.78 12.34 -7.47
N LEU A 20 -2.55 13.19 -6.45
CA LEU A 20 -3.11 13.02 -5.12
C LEU A 20 -4.65 12.95 -5.15
N SER A 21 -5.31 13.89 -5.83
CA SER A 21 -6.78 13.93 -5.94
C SER A 21 -7.33 12.67 -6.65
N GLN A 22 -6.62 12.17 -7.66
CA GLN A 22 -7.00 10.95 -8.36
C GLN A 22 -6.91 9.71 -7.46
N TYR A 23 -5.83 9.56 -6.69
CA TYR A 23 -5.69 8.46 -5.72
C TYR A 23 -6.71 8.56 -4.59
N GLN A 24 -7.01 9.76 -4.09
CA GLN A 24 -8.06 9.98 -3.08
C GLN A 24 -9.44 9.56 -3.61
N ALA A 25 -9.77 9.94 -4.85
CA ALA A 25 -11.02 9.50 -5.49
C ALA A 25 -11.06 7.97 -5.70
N CYS A 26 -9.93 7.37 -6.08
CA CYS A 26 -9.79 5.92 -6.21
C CYS A 26 -10.03 5.19 -4.88
N ILE A 27 -9.44 5.68 -3.79
CA ILE A 27 -9.62 5.10 -2.44
C ILE A 27 -11.08 5.18 -2.01
N ARG A 28 -11.79 6.28 -2.28
CA ARG A 28 -13.24 6.39 -1.97
C ARG A 28 -14.03 5.29 -2.69
N ARG A 29 -13.84 5.12 -4.00
CA ARG A 29 -14.51 4.06 -4.77
C ARG A 29 -14.16 2.66 -4.27
N LEU A 30 -12.90 2.42 -3.89
CA LEU A 30 -12.48 1.15 -3.31
C LEU A 30 -13.08 0.93 -1.92
N ASN A 31 -13.24 1.99 -1.11
CA ASN A 31 -13.95 1.91 0.17
C ASN A 31 -15.39 1.48 -0.01
N ASP A 32 -16.10 2.09 -0.98
CA ASP A 32 -17.49 1.75 -1.28
C ASP A 32 -17.60 0.27 -1.71
N LEU A 33 -16.73 -0.15 -2.63
CA LEU A 33 -16.68 -1.53 -3.12
C LEU A 33 -16.35 -2.55 -2.02
N ILE A 34 -15.45 -2.21 -1.10
CA ILE A 34 -15.09 -3.08 0.04
C ILE A 34 -16.21 -3.11 1.09
N THR A 35 -16.97 -2.03 1.23
CA THR A 35 -18.11 -1.95 2.13
C THR A 35 -19.22 -2.86 1.64
N GLU A 36 -19.53 -2.81 0.34
CA GLU A 36 -20.55 -3.65 -0.29
C GLU A 36 -20.09 -5.12 -0.41
N TYR A 37 -18.82 -5.34 -0.78
CA TYR A 37 -18.23 -6.67 -0.98
C TYR A 37 -16.99 -6.88 -0.11
N PRO A 38 -17.16 -7.19 1.20
CA PRO A 38 -16.05 -7.25 2.16
C PRO A 38 -15.02 -8.34 1.87
N ASN A 39 -15.37 -9.34 1.07
CA ASN A 39 -14.50 -10.43 0.64
C ASN A 39 -13.89 -10.22 -0.76
N TYR A 40 -13.96 -9.01 -1.32
CA TYR A 40 -13.34 -8.71 -2.61
C TYR A 40 -11.84 -8.47 -2.46
N ALA A 41 -11.05 -9.54 -2.56
CA ALA A 41 -9.61 -9.51 -2.31
C ALA A 41 -8.84 -8.52 -3.20
N SER A 42 -9.14 -8.46 -4.49
CA SER A 42 -8.47 -7.53 -5.42
C SER A 42 -8.75 -6.06 -5.07
N ALA A 43 -9.97 -5.72 -4.64
CA ALA A 43 -10.30 -4.35 -4.21
C ALA A 43 -9.45 -3.93 -2.99
N ARG A 44 -9.29 -4.84 -2.01
CA ARG A 44 -8.44 -4.63 -0.84
C ARG A 44 -6.96 -4.47 -1.21
N ASN A 45 -6.44 -5.36 -2.06
CA ASN A 45 -5.07 -5.27 -2.55
C ASN A 45 -4.81 -3.95 -3.30
N ASN A 46 -5.78 -3.49 -4.09
CA ASN A 46 -5.69 -2.22 -4.82
C ASN A 46 -5.75 -1.02 -3.87
N ARG A 47 -6.60 -1.08 -2.83
CA ARG A 47 -6.69 -0.01 -1.83
C ARG A 47 -5.39 0.10 -1.03
N ALA A 48 -4.78 -1.02 -0.67
CA ALA A 48 -3.47 -1.05 -0.05
C ALA A 48 -2.39 -0.38 -0.93
N GLN A 49 -2.35 -0.73 -2.22
CA GLN A 49 -1.42 -0.10 -3.17
C GLN A 49 -1.66 1.41 -3.30
N ALA A 50 -2.91 1.85 -3.41
CA ALA A 50 -3.26 3.27 -3.52
C ALA A 50 -2.84 4.07 -2.27
N LEU A 51 -3.06 3.52 -1.08
CA LEU A 51 -2.63 4.14 0.18
C LEU A 51 -1.10 4.24 0.28
N ARG A 52 -0.37 3.25 -0.23
CA ARG A 52 1.11 3.29 -0.31
C ARG A 52 1.62 4.37 -1.25
N GLN A 53 0.88 4.71 -2.31
CA GLN A 53 1.23 5.85 -3.18
C GLN A 53 1.00 7.19 -2.47
N ILE A 54 -0.10 7.33 -1.72
CA ILE A 54 -0.38 8.58 -1.00
C ILE A 54 0.59 8.81 0.15
N TYR A 55 0.77 7.81 1.02
CA TYR A 55 1.45 7.98 2.31
C TYR A 55 2.87 7.39 2.36
N GLY A 56 3.31 6.75 1.29
CA GLY A 56 4.61 6.10 1.19
C GLY A 56 4.74 4.82 2.03
N ASP A 57 5.82 4.08 1.78
CA ASP A 57 6.03 2.77 2.43
C ASP A 57 6.61 2.86 3.85
N LEU A 58 7.11 4.04 4.24
CA LEU A 58 7.56 4.32 5.60
C LEU A 58 6.42 4.72 6.54
N MET A 59 5.15 4.54 6.13
CA MET A 59 3.97 4.86 6.95
C MET A 59 3.92 4.14 8.32
N LEU A 60 4.71 3.08 8.50
CA LEU A 60 4.77 2.28 9.73
C LEU A 60 5.84 2.76 10.74
N VAL A 61 6.63 3.77 10.39
CA VAL A 61 7.73 4.29 11.22
C VAL A 61 7.55 5.78 11.46
N GLU A 62 7.86 6.23 12.67
CA GLU A 62 7.99 7.64 13.02
C GLU A 62 9.45 8.05 12.78
N ILE A 63 9.67 9.01 11.88
CA ILE A 63 11.01 9.44 11.50
C ILE A 63 11.39 10.64 12.36
N SER A 64 12.31 10.42 13.28
CA SER A 64 12.82 11.41 14.24
C SER A 64 13.82 12.41 13.65
N SER A 65 14.39 12.13 12.48
CA SER A 65 15.34 13.04 11.82
C SER A 65 15.22 13.04 10.30
N THR A 66 15.13 14.25 9.72
CA THR A 66 15.11 14.54 8.27
C THR A 66 16.46 14.33 7.59
N LYS A 67 17.30 13.41 8.09
CA LYS A 67 18.52 13.03 7.37
C LYS A 67 18.14 12.15 6.19
N GLU A 68 18.14 12.80 5.03
CA GLU A 68 18.11 12.29 3.65
C GLU A 68 17.85 10.79 3.53
N SER A 69 16.63 10.45 3.10
CA SER A 69 16.35 9.15 2.51
C SER A 69 17.22 9.01 1.27
N GLY A 70 18.11 8.02 1.27
CA GLY A 70 18.68 7.50 0.03
C GLY A 70 17.58 7.27 -1.01
N THR A 71 17.96 7.47 -2.26
CA THR A 71 17.19 7.70 -3.50
C THR A 71 16.21 6.58 -3.93
N ASP A 72 15.84 5.66 -3.04
CA ASP A 72 15.10 4.42 -3.37
C ASP A 72 13.69 4.33 -2.77
N SER A 73 13.18 5.37 -2.12
CA SER A 73 11.83 5.35 -1.52
C SER A 73 10.85 6.15 -2.37
N ASN A 74 9.72 5.53 -2.72
CA ASN A 74 8.59 6.20 -3.38
C ASN A 74 8.11 7.36 -2.49
N VAL A 75 8.34 8.61 -2.93
CA VAL A 75 8.00 9.81 -2.15
C VAL A 75 6.48 9.87 -1.97
N PRO A 76 5.96 10.04 -0.74
CA PRO A 76 4.53 10.20 -0.51
C PRO A 76 3.94 11.32 -1.37
N LEU A 77 2.78 11.09 -1.99
CA LEU A 77 2.05 12.16 -2.67
C LEU A 77 1.47 13.19 -1.70
N ASP A 78 1.20 12.78 -0.46
CA ASP A 78 0.73 13.65 0.62
C ASP A 78 1.79 13.74 1.73
N VAL A 79 2.70 14.69 1.57
CA VAL A 79 3.83 14.92 2.50
C VAL A 79 3.36 15.58 3.80
N GLU A 80 2.27 16.34 3.75
CA GLU A 80 1.71 17.09 4.88
C GLU A 80 0.57 16.33 5.59
N ALA A 81 0.42 15.03 5.30
CA ALA A 81 -0.60 14.18 5.89
C ALA A 81 -0.51 14.19 7.42
N SER A 82 -1.67 14.33 8.07
CA SER A 82 -1.73 14.32 9.54
C SER A 82 -1.29 12.97 10.11
N GLU A 83 -0.74 13.00 11.33
CA GLU A 83 -0.33 11.77 12.03
C GLU A 83 -1.49 10.78 12.21
N THR A 84 -2.71 11.30 12.39
CA THR A 84 -3.94 10.50 12.45
C THR A 84 -4.28 9.83 11.13
N ASP A 85 -4.12 10.54 10.00
CA ASP A 85 -4.43 9.99 8.67
C ASP A 85 -3.44 8.89 8.31
N VAL A 86 -2.16 9.08 8.60
CA VAL A 86 -1.15 8.06 8.30
C VAL A 86 -1.31 6.82 9.19
N LYS A 87 -1.67 6.97 10.47
CA LYS A 87 -2.01 5.83 11.34
C LYS A 87 -3.26 5.09 10.87
N LEU A 88 -4.27 5.81 10.39
CA LEU A 88 -5.46 5.18 9.80
C LEU A 88 -5.13 4.46 8.49
N ALA A 89 -4.27 5.05 7.67
CA ALA A 89 -3.79 4.45 6.43
C ALA A 89 -2.99 3.17 6.71
N SER A 90 -2.06 3.18 7.67
CA SER A 90 -1.28 1.99 8.03
C SER A 90 -2.16 0.86 8.54
N LEU A 91 -3.15 1.16 9.38
CA LEU A 91 -4.16 0.20 9.81
C LEU A 91 -4.91 -0.41 8.61
N ASN A 92 -5.39 0.42 7.68
CA ASN A 92 -6.16 -0.02 6.53
C ASN A 92 -5.32 -0.88 5.59
N VAL A 93 -4.11 -0.45 5.24
CA VAL A 93 -3.17 -1.18 4.39
C VAL A 93 -2.88 -2.57 4.98
N LEU A 94 -2.48 -2.64 6.26
CA LEU A 94 -2.15 -3.91 6.88
C LEU A 94 -3.37 -4.84 6.99
N SER A 95 -4.56 -4.30 7.29
CA SER A 95 -5.80 -5.07 7.39
C SER A 95 -6.28 -5.56 6.02
N ASP A 96 -6.13 -4.75 4.98
CA ASP A 96 -6.48 -5.13 3.62
C ASP A 96 -5.57 -6.22 3.07
N LEU A 97 -4.26 -6.10 3.28
CA LEU A 97 -3.29 -7.11 2.87
C LEU A 97 -3.51 -8.42 3.64
N ASP A 98 -3.74 -8.36 4.96
CA ASP A 98 -4.11 -9.57 5.74
C ASP A 98 -5.34 -10.26 5.17
N LYS A 99 -6.41 -9.49 4.92
CA LYS A 99 -7.67 -10.04 4.44
C LYS A 99 -7.55 -10.56 3.00
N ALA A 100 -6.86 -9.84 2.11
CA ALA A 100 -6.61 -10.28 0.74
C ALA A 100 -5.80 -11.59 0.72
N ILE A 101 -4.71 -11.67 1.49
CA ILE A 101 -3.91 -12.89 1.64
C ILE A 101 -4.80 -14.03 2.18
N SER A 102 -5.55 -13.80 3.25
CA SER A 102 -6.42 -14.82 3.85
C SER A 102 -7.51 -15.34 2.89
N LEU A 103 -8.00 -14.51 1.98
CA LEU A 103 -9.03 -14.88 1.01
C LEU A 103 -8.48 -15.66 -0.17
N LEU A 104 -7.23 -15.39 -0.57
CA LEU A 104 -6.62 -15.96 -1.76
C LEU A 104 -5.66 -17.13 -1.46
N ALA A 105 -5.13 -17.22 -0.24
CA ALA A 105 -4.23 -18.30 0.14
C ALA A 105 -4.92 -19.66 -0.02
N PRO A 106 -4.27 -20.64 -0.67
CA PRO A 106 -4.82 -21.98 -0.81
C PRO A 106 -4.98 -22.62 0.58
N LYS A 107 -6.12 -23.28 0.81
CA LYS A 107 -6.40 -23.95 2.09
C LYS A 107 -5.56 -25.22 2.31
N THR A 108 -5.04 -25.79 1.22
CA THR A 108 -4.16 -26.96 1.23
C THR A 108 -3.06 -26.77 0.19
N PRO A 109 -1.86 -27.38 0.37
CA PRO A 109 -0.75 -27.23 -0.57
C PRO A 109 -1.07 -27.63 -2.01
N TRP A 110 -2.06 -28.51 -2.22
CA TRP A 110 -2.44 -29.02 -3.55
C TRP A 110 -3.68 -28.32 -4.13
N ALA A 111 -4.23 -27.32 -3.45
CA ALA A 111 -5.39 -26.61 -3.95
C ALA A 111 -5.01 -25.74 -5.15
N SER A 112 -5.65 -25.96 -6.29
CA SER A 112 -5.44 -25.14 -7.48
C SER A 112 -5.95 -23.72 -7.25
N ILE A 113 -5.14 -22.75 -7.68
CA ILE A 113 -5.49 -21.33 -7.69
C ILE A 113 -5.56 -20.84 -9.14
N SER A 114 -6.50 -19.95 -9.44
CA SER A 114 -6.56 -19.35 -10.77
C SER A 114 -5.37 -18.39 -10.99
N PRO A 115 -4.88 -18.20 -12.22
CA PRO A 115 -3.75 -17.29 -12.48
C PRO A 115 -3.97 -15.86 -11.97
N GLN A 116 -5.21 -15.36 -12.05
CA GLN A 116 -5.56 -14.03 -11.54
C GLN A 116 -5.53 -13.96 -10.01
N ALA A 117 -6.00 -15.01 -9.32
CA ALA A 117 -5.95 -15.10 -7.88
C ALA A 117 -4.50 -15.25 -7.39
N ALA A 118 -3.70 -16.08 -8.07
CA ALA A 118 -2.26 -16.24 -7.86
C ALA A 118 -1.53 -14.89 -7.98
N LYS A 119 -1.79 -14.15 -9.07
CA LYS A 119 -1.24 -12.80 -9.25
C LYS A 119 -1.57 -11.86 -8.10
N THR A 120 -2.85 -11.83 -7.70
CA THR A 120 -3.30 -10.94 -6.63
C THR A 120 -2.70 -11.35 -5.27
N LEU A 121 -2.56 -12.65 -5.01
CA LEU A 121 -1.94 -13.16 -3.79
C LEU A 121 -0.45 -12.82 -3.72
N SER A 122 0.29 -13.06 -4.81
CA SER A 122 1.70 -12.72 -4.95
C SER A 122 1.93 -11.21 -4.75
N GLN A 123 1.07 -10.37 -5.33
CA GLN A 123 1.07 -8.93 -5.09
C GLN A 123 0.83 -8.61 -3.61
N ALA A 124 -0.24 -9.12 -2.98
CA ALA A 124 -0.54 -8.81 -1.59
C ALA A 124 0.59 -9.22 -0.63
N LEU A 125 1.22 -10.39 -0.88
CA LEU A 125 2.38 -10.86 -0.12
C LEU A 125 3.58 -9.93 -0.29
N THR A 126 3.97 -9.62 -1.52
CA THR A 126 5.13 -8.76 -1.82
C THR A 126 4.93 -7.32 -1.35
N GLN A 127 3.72 -6.76 -1.47
CA GLN A 127 3.38 -5.45 -0.92
C GLN A 127 3.58 -5.40 0.60
N ARG A 128 3.11 -6.44 1.31
CA ARG A 128 3.29 -6.54 2.76
C ARG A 128 4.75 -6.74 3.15
N GLY A 129 5.48 -7.57 2.38
CA GLY A 129 6.91 -7.76 2.54
C GLY A 129 7.70 -6.46 2.40
N ALA A 130 7.36 -5.63 1.40
CA ALA A 130 8.00 -4.34 1.18
C ALA A 130 7.80 -3.37 2.35
N LEU A 131 6.58 -3.24 2.87
CA LEU A 131 6.30 -2.43 4.06
C LEU A 131 7.15 -2.86 5.25
N TYR A 132 7.20 -4.16 5.54
CA TYR A 132 7.99 -4.68 6.65
C TYR A 132 9.49 -4.51 6.44
N HIS A 133 9.99 -4.77 5.24
CA HIS A 133 11.40 -4.61 4.90
C HIS A 133 11.87 -3.15 5.08
N LEU A 134 11.10 -2.19 4.55
CA LEU A 134 11.44 -0.78 4.65
C LEU A 134 11.31 -0.25 6.08
N THR A 135 10.32 -0.75 6.83
CA THR A 135 10.18 -0.48 8.27
C THR A 135 11.43 -0.96 9.02
N ALA A 136 11.82 -2.22 8.85
CA ALA A 136 13.01 -2.78 9.48
C ALA A 136 14.27 -1.99 9.12
N LYS A 137 14.48 -1.72 7.83
CA LYS A 137 15.62 -0.94 7.33
C LYS A 137 15.69 0.44 7.98
N LYS A 138 14.55 1.11 8.18
CA LYS A 138 14.52 2.44 8.80
C LYS A 138 14.78 2.35 10.31
N LEU A 139 14.16 1.39 11.01
CA LEU A 139 14.38 1.17 12.45
C LEU A 139 15.83 0.78 12.78
N SER A 140 16.52 0.06 11.89
CA SER A 140 17.94 -0.29 12.08
C SER A 140 18.89 0.87 11.79
N SER A 141 18.51 1.78 10.88
CA SER A 141 19.38 2.87 10.44
C SER A 141 19.28 4.13 11.31
N ASP A 142 18.19 4.33 12.03
CA ASP A 142 17.94 5.52 12.86
C ASP A 142 17.52 5.13 14.27
N THR A 143 18.42 5.28 15.23
CA THR A 143 18.23 4.94 16.65
C THR A 143 17.06 5.69 17.32
N GLY A 144 16.63 6.83 16.76
CA GLY A 144 15.48 7.58 17.26
C GLY A 144 14.14 7.13 16.66
N SER A 145 14.16 6.32 15.59
CA SER A 145 12.94 5.92 14.90
C SER A 145 12.13 4.94 15.74
N SER A 146 10.81 5.13 15.73
CA SER A 146 9.88 4.32 16.52
C SER A 146 8.78 3.73 15.63
N VAL A 147 8.11 2.68 16.10
CA VAL A 147 6.99 2.07 15.38
C VAL A 147 5.77 2.99 15.45
N ARG A 148 5.24 3.35 14.28
CA ARG A 148 4.09 4.26 14.11
C ARG A 148 2.87 3.51 13.59
N ILE A 149 2.35 2.63 14.43
CA ILE A 149 1.26 1.73 14.07
C ILE A 149 0.09 1.91 15.05
N ASP A 150 -1.13 1.77 14.55
CA ASP A 150 -2.34 1.76 15.38
C ASP A 150 -2.33 0.57 16.36
N LYS A 151 -2.67 0.84 17.63
CA LYS A 151 -2.63 -0.14 18.74
C LYS A 151 -3.44 -1.42 18.49
N ARG A 152 -4.41 -1.40 17.57
CA ARG A 152 -5.19 -2.59 17.16
C ARG A 152 -4.37 -3.63 16.39
N ARG A 153 -3.17 -3.27 15.93
CA ARG A 153 -2.29 -4.13 15.14
C ARG A 153 -1.26 -4.82 16.04
N LYS A 154 -1.03 -6.10 15.76
CA LYS A 154 0.02 -6.90 16.42
C LYS A 154 1.42 -6.35 16.19
N GLU A 155 1.62 -5.67 15.06
CA GLU A 155 2.90 -5.08 14.66
C GLU A 155 3.36 -3.95 15.60
N THR A 156 2.47 -3.42 16.44
CA THR A 156 2.80 -2.37 17.42
C THR A 156 3.89 -2.80 18.41
N SER A 157 3.96 -4.09 18.76
CA SER A 157 4.95 -4.62 19.71
C SER A 157 6.18 -5.23 19.03
N TRP A 158 6.28 -5.12 17.71
CA TRP A 158 7.37 -5.73 16.95
C TRP A 158 8.65 -4.92 17.09
N LYS A 159 9.77 -5.64 17.14
CA LYS A 159 11.12 -5.11 17.02
C LYS A 159 11.58 -5.21 15.57
N THR A 160 12.72 -4.60 15.26
CA THR A 160 13.35 -4.67 13.94
C THR A 160 13.44 -6.10 13.39
N VAL A 161 13.88 -7.05 14.23
CA VAL A 161 14.03 -8.47 13.83
C VAL A 161 12.70 -9.13 13.43
N ASP A 162 11.60 -8.78 14.10
CA ASP A 162 10.27 -9.33 13.79
C ASP A 162 9.81 -8.84 12.39
N PHE A 163 10.09 -7.58 12.06
CA PHE A 163 9.83 -7.03 10.73
C PHE A 163 10.71 -7.69 9.65
N GLU A 164 11.99 -7.93 9.92
CA GLU A 164 12.92 -8.59 8.98
C GLU A 164 12.50 -10.03 8.67
N GLU A 165 12.18 -10.81 9.71
CA GLU A 165 11.71 -12.19 9.56
C GLU A 165 10.37 -12.22 8.80
N ALA A 166 9.42 -11.37 9.19
CA ALA A 166 8.13 -11.29 8.54
C ALA A 166 8.26 -10.88 7.06
N ALA A 167 9.11 -9.91 6.75
CA ALA A 167 9.39 -9.47 5.37
C ALA A 167 9.96 -10.61 4.53
N SER A 168 10.99 -11.29 5.03
CA SER A 168 11.66 -12.41 4.36
C SER A 168 10.67 -13.52 4.04
N LYS A 169 9.82 -13.89 5.02
CA LYS A 169 8.76 -14.88 4.82
C LYS A 169 7.79 -14.43 3.73
N ARG A 170 7.33 -13.17 3.73
CA ARG A 170 6.37 -12.69 2.72
C ARG A 170 6.94 -12.69 1.30
N PHE A 171 8.20 -12.30 1.14
CA PHE A 171 8.84 -12.35 -0.17
C PHE A 171 9.05 -13.77 -0.67
N TYR A 172 9.37 -14.70 0.24
CA TYR A 172 9.45 -16.11 -0.07
C TYR A 172 8.09 -16.66 -0.53
N ASP A 173 7.06 -16.54 0.32
CA ASP A 173 5.70 -17.00 0.02
C ASP A 173 5.18 -16.38 -1.29
N GLY A 174 5.46 -15.10 -1.54
CA GLY A 174 4.99 -14.38 -2.71
C GLY A 174 5.60 -14.85 -4.03
N ARG A 175 6.80 -15.44 -3.99
CA ARG A 175 7.45 -16.06 -5.16
C ARG A 175 6.92 -17.48 -5.41
N GLU A 176 6.72 -18.26 -4.34
CA GLU A 176 6.19 -19.62 -4.42
C GLU A 176 4.77 -19.71 -5.00
N VAL A 177 3.99 -18.62 -5.00
CA VAL A 177 2.64 -18.61 -5.63
C VAL A 177 2.66 -19.04 -7.10
N TRP A 178 3.82 -18.96 -7.76
CA TRP A 178 4.01 -19.28 -9.17
C TRP A 178 4.69 -20.62 -9.44
N GLU A 179 5.11 -21.33 -8.39
CA GLU A 179 5.77 -22.65 -8.47
C GLU A 179 4.74 -23.78 -8.31
#